data_AF-A0A842HK56-F1
#
_entry.id   AF-A0A842HK56-F1
#
_cell.length_a   1.000
_cell.length_b   1.000
_cell.length_c   1.000
_cell.angle_alpha   90.00
_cell.angle_beta   90.00
_cell.angle_gamma   90.00
#
_symmetry.space_group_name_H-M   'P 1'
#
loop_
_entity.id
_entity.type
_entity.pdbx_description
1 polymer ?
#
loop_
_entity_poly.entity_id
_entity_poly.type
_entity_poly.pdbx_seq_one_letter_code
_entity_poly.pdbx_strand_id
1 'polypeptide(L)'
;MLEGLFWIFIAVLIGVPASLGCYLVLANSDKLTVKYQNYQLARTMQPLKDEDFSNMPRIIWLLKAVGVLLLVFSAGVVYYVTT
;
A
#
# COMPACT_ATOMS: atom_id res chain seq x y z
N MET A 1 23.83 24.27 1.20
CA MET A 1 23.07 23.53 2.23
C MET A 1 21.60 23.37 1.85
N LEU A 2 20.91 24.44 1.43
CA LEU A 2 19.49 24.40 1.03
C LEU A 2 19.19 23.46 -0.16
N GLU A 3 20.04 23.45 -1.19
CA GLU A 3 19.85 22.55 -2.35
C GLU A 3 19.91 21.06 -1.97
N GLY A 4 20.82 20.68 -1.08
CA GLY A 4 20.90 19.30 -0.60
C GLY A 4 19.64 18.86 0.15
N LEU A 5 19.07 19.74 0.98
CA LEU A 5 17.82 19.48 1.70
C LEU A 5 16.63 19.35 0.74
N PHE A 6 16.60 20.14 -0.33
CA PHE A 6 15.57 20.04 -1.37
C PHE A 6 15.60 18.69 -2.09
N TRP A 7 16.79 18.21 -2.48
CA TRP A 7 16.93 16.89 -3.11
C TRP A 7 16.58 15.74 -2.18
N ILE A 8 16.92 15.83 -0.89
CA ILE A 8 16.49 14.86 0.12
C ILE A 8 14.96 14.83 0.24
N PHE A 9 14.31 16.00 0.25
CA PHE A 9 12.85 16.08 0.30
C PHE A 9 12.20 15.41 -0.91
N ILE A 10 12.70 15.66 -2.12
CA ILE A 10 12.24 14.99 -3.35
C ILE A 10 12.45 13.48 -3.25
N ALA A 11 13.62 13.02 -2.80
CA ALA A 11 13.91 11.59 -2.66
C ALA A 11 12.95 10.89 -1.69
N VAL A 12 12.59 11.54 -0.59
CA VAL A 12 11.59 11.03 0.38
C VAL A 12 10.20 10.99 -0.25
N LEU A 13 9.82 12.06 -0.97
CA LEU A 13 8.52 12.17 -1.63
C LEU A 13 8.32 11.11 -2.72
N ILE A 14 9.40 10.63 -3.34
CA ILE A 14 9.38 9.53 -4.31
C ILE A 14 9.47 8.17 -3.62
N GLY A 15 10.41 8.04 -2.67
CA GLY A 15 10.79 6.78 -2.05
C GLY A 15 9.71 6.23 -1.13
N VAL A 16 8.99 7.09 -0.40
CA VAL A 16 7.91 6.65 0.51
C VAL A 16 6.75 6.03 -0.27
N PRO A 17 6.16 6.69 -1.29
CA PRO A 17 5.12 6.07 -2.12
C PRO A 17 5.58 4.81 -2.85
N ALA A 18 6.83 4.78 -3.36
CA ALA A 18 7.37 3.60 -4.02
C ALA A 18 7.48 2.41 -3.07
N SER A 19 7.98 2.65 -1.84
CA SER A 19 8.10 1.62 -0.81
C SER A 19 6.74 1.11 -0.37
N LEU A 20 5.76 2.02 -0.18
CA LEU A 20 4.40 1.67 0.17
C LEU A 20 3.71 0.87 -0.94
N GLY A 21 3.88 1.30 -2.19
CA GLY A 21 3.35 0.60 -3.36
C GLY A 21 3.92 -0.81 -3.51
N CYS A 22 5.24 -0.95 -3.37
CA CYS A 22 5.92 -2.24 -3.37
C CYS A 22 5.40 -3.17 -2.25
N TYR A 23 5.27 -2.64 -1.04
CA TYR A 23 4.71 -3.38 0.09
C TYR A 23 3.29 -3.88 -0.20
N LEU A 24 2.41 -3.02 -0.71
CA LEU A 24 1.02 -3.40 -1.03
C LEU A 24 0.94 -4.47 -2.12
N VAL A 25 1.79 -4.40 -3.14
CA VAL A 25 1.82 -5.37 -4.25
C VAL A 25 2.36 -6.73 -3.77
N LEU A 26 3.45 -6.73 -3.01
CA LEU A 26 4.13 -7.94 -2.55
C LEU A 26 3.48 -8.57 -1.31
N ALA A 27 2.66 -7.82 -0.58
CA ALA A 27 1.98 -8.35 0.60
C ALA A 27 1.12 -9.56 0.22
N ASN A 28 1.27 -10.64 1.00
CA ASN A 28 0.49 -11.85 0.82
C ASN A 28 -0.97 -11.58 1.20
N SER A 29 -1.86 -11.79 0.23
CA SER A 29 -3.31 -11.59 0.35
C SER A 29 -3.94 -12.40 1.49
N ASP A 30 -3.46 -13.62 1.73
CA ASP A 30 -3.99 -14.50 2.77
C ASP A 30 -3.64 -13.97 4.16
N LYS A 31 -2.38 -13.53 4.33
CA LYS A 31 -1.92 -12.93 5.59
C LYS A 31 -2.65 -11.62 5.90
N LEU A 32 -2.94 -10.81 4.88
CA LEU A 32 -3.75 -9.60 5.01
C LEU A 32 -5.17 -9.91 5.46
N THR A 33 -5.79 -10.94 4.86
CA THR A 33 -7.14 -11.38 5.21
C THR A 33 -7.22 -11.84 6.66
N VAL A 34 -6.32 -12.73 7.08
CA VAL A 34 -6.27 -13.25 8.46
C VAL A 34 -6.02 -12.12 9.45
N LYS A 35 -5.12 -11.18 9.14
CA LYS A 35 -4.83 -10.03 10.01
C LYS A 35 -6.05 -9.14 10.20
N TYR A 36 -6.83 -8.91 9.13
CA TYR A 36 -8.05 -8.12 9.19
C TYR A 36 -9.17 -8.84 9.95
N GLN A 37 -9.34 -10.15 9.74
CA GLN A 37 -10.27 -10.97 10.52
C GLN A 37 -9.94 -10.92 12.01
N ASN A 38 -8.68 -11.10 12.39
CA ASN A 38 -8.24 -10.98 13.78
C ASN A 38 -8.50 -9.57 14.36
N TYR A 39 -8.29 -8.52 13.57
CA TYR A 39 -8.59 -7.15 13.98
C TYR A 39 -10.08 -6.92 14.21
N GLN A 40 -10.93 -7.41 13.29
CA GLN A 40 -12.39 -7.33 13.45
C GLN A 40 -12.85 -8.13 14.68
N LEU A 41 -12.36 -9.35 14.86
CA LEU A 41 -12.67 -10.18 16.03
C LEU A 41 -12.31 -9.49 17.34
N ALA A 42 -11.13 -8.87 17.41
CA ALA A 42 -10.70 -8.12 18.59
C ALA A 42 -11.56 -6.87 18.85
N ARG A 43 -12.12 -6.28 17.81
CA ARG A 43 -12.93 -5.06 17.90
C ARG A 43 -14.40 -5.33 18.26
N THR A 44 -15.00 -6.35 17.67
CA THR A 44 -16.43 -6.64 17.81
C THR A 44 -16.72 -7.70 18.87
N MET A 45 -15.74 -8.56 19.21
CA MET A 45 -15.91 -9.74 20.06
C MET A 45 -17.07 -10.66 19.62
N GLN A 46 -17.47 -10.57 18.35
CA GLN A 46 -18.56 -11.36 17.78
C GLN A 46 -18.01 -12.47 16.89
N PRO A 47 -18.68 -13.63 16.82
CA PRO A 47 -18.33 -14.66 15.86
C PRO A 47 -18.48 -14.10 14.45
N LEU A 48 -17.36 -14.09 13.74
CA LEU A 48 -17.26 -13.63 12.37
C LEU A 48 -17.96 -14.62 11.43
N LYS A 49 -18.81 -14.12 10.54
CA LYS A 49 -19.44 -14.95 9.49
C LYS A 49 -18.67 -14.81 8.20
N ASP A 50 -18.60 -15.89 7.42
CA ASP A 50 -17.91 -15.88 6.11
C ASP A 50 -18.54 -14.87 5.14
N GLU A 51 -19.85 -14.61 5.27
CA GLU A 51 -20.60 -13.62 4.50
C GLU A 51 -20.00 -12.21 4.61
N ASP A 52 -19.48 -11.86 5.78
CA ASP A 52 -18.90 -10.54 6.07
C ASP A 52 -17.59 -10.30 5.30
N PHE A 53 -16.93 -11.37 4.85
CA PHE A 53 -15.64 -11.32 4.13
C PHE A 53 -15.75 -11.67 2.65
N SER A 54 -16.97 -11.83 2.12
CA SER A 54 -17.22 -12.11 0.69
C SER A 54 -16.56 -11.08 -0.25
N ASN A 55 -16.49 -9.82 0.17
CA ASN A 55 -15.85 -8.74 -0.59
C ASN A 55 -14.34 -8.57 -0.35
N MET A 56 -13.77 -9.33 0.59
CA MET A 56 -12.36 -9.20 0.98
C MET A 56 -11.38 -9.39 -0.18
N PRO A 57 -11.56 -10.38 -1.09
CA PRO A 57 -10.68 -10.54 -2.25
C PRO A 57 -10.68 -9.31 -3.16
N ARG A 58 -11.85 -8.68 -3.34
CA ARG A 58 -12.00 -7.48 -4.18
C ARG A 58 -11.27 -6.27 -3.57
N ILE A 59 -11.37 -6.10 -2.25
CA ILE A 59 -10.66 -5.04 -1.52
C ILE A 59 -9.15 -5.24 -1.62
N ILE A 60 -8.66 -6.48 -1.45
CA ILE A 60 -7.23 -6.79 -1.56
C ILE A 60 -6.73 -6.55 -2.98
N TRP A 61 -7.52 -6.92 -4.00
CA TRP A 61 -7.17 -6.63 -5.38
C TRP A 61 -7.09 -5.12 -5.65
N LEU A 62 -8.04 -4.33 -5.13
CA LEU A 62 -7.99 -2.87 -5.20
C LEU A 62 -6.76 -2.30 -4.51
N LEU A 63 -6.39 -2.80 -3.32
CA LEU A 63 -5.18 -2.39 -2.62
C LEU A 63 -3.91 -2.68 -3.44
N LYS A 64 -3.84 -3.83 -4.10
CA LYS A 64 -2.73 -4.18 -5.00
C LYS A 64 -2.69 -3.25 -6.21
N ALA A 65 -3.84 -2.97 -6.82
CA ALA A 65 -3.93 -2.03 -7.95
C ALA A 65 -3.47 -0.61 -7.54
N VAL A 66 -3.87 -0.14 -6.36
CA VAL A 66 -3.38 1.12 -5.79
C VAL A 66 -1.86 1.07 -5.58
N GLY A 67 -1.33 -0.06 -5.09
CA GLY A 67 0.11 -0.25 -4.95
C GLY A 67 0.87 -0.14 -6.27
N VAL A 68 0.34 -0.72 -7.36
CA VAL A 68 0.90 -0.57 -8.71
C VAL A 68 0.85 0.88 -9.18
N LEU A 69 -0.27 1.58 -8.99
CA LEU A 69 -0.40 2.99 -9.36
C LEU A 69 0.63 3.88 -8.63
N LEU A 70 0.88 3.63 -7.34
CA LEU A 70 1.91 4.34 -6.59
C LEU A 70 3.31 4.10 -7.16
N LEU A 71 3.62 2.86 -7.56
CA LEU A 71 4.90 2.54 -8.20
C LEU A 71 5.06 3.26 -9.55
N VAL A 72 4.03 3.24 -10.38
CA VAL A 72 4.03 3.94 -11.68
C VAL A 72 4.19 5.44 -11.49
N PHE A 73 3.48 6.02 -10.51
CA PHE A 73 3.61 7.43 -10.17
C PHE A 73 5.03 7.78 -9.72
N SER A 74 5.59 7.02 -8.76
CA SER A 74 6.98 7.24 -8.31
C SER A 74 7.99 7.12 -9.45
N ALA A 75 7.85 6.11 -10.32
CA ALA A 75 8.74 5.94 -11.48
C ALA A 75 8.59 7.11 -12.47
N GLY A 76 7.37 7.59 -12.71
CA GLY A 76 7.11 8.75 -13.56
C GLY A 76 7.73 10.04 -13.00
N VAL A 77 7.66 10.26 -11.69
CA VAL A 77 8.29 11.41 -11.04
C VAL A 77 9.81 11.32 -11.12
N VAL A 78 10.40 10.13 -10.90
CA VAL A 78 11.84 9.93 -11.10
C VAL A 78 12.24 10.29 -12.52
N TYR A 79 11.53 9.76 -13.51
CA TYR A 79 11.79 10.05 -14.92
C TYR A 79 11.75 11.55 -15.20
N TYR A 80 10.67 12.23 -14.79
CA TYR A 80 10.53 13.67 -14.96
C TYR A 80 11.65 14.49 -14.31
N VAL A 81 12.13 14.08 -13.13
CA VAL A 81 13.21 14.76 -12.42
C VAL A 81 14.58 14.51 -13.06
N THR A 82 14.78 13.36 -13.71
CA THR A 82 16.05 13.00 -14.37
C THR A 82 16.19 13.49 -15.81
N THR A 83 15.09 13.89 -16.46
CA THR A 83 15.07 14.35 -17.86
C THR A 83 15.13 15.87 -17.92
#